data_AF-A0A8S3VPL7-F1
#
_entry.id   AF-A0A8S3VPL7-F1
#
_cell.length_a   1.000
_cell.length_b   1.000
_cell.length_c   1.000
_cell.angle_alpha   90.00
_cell.angle_beta   90.00
_cell.angle_gamma   90.00
#
_symmetry.space_group_name_H-M   'P 1'
#
loop_
_entity.id
_entity.type
_entity.pdbx_description
1 polymer ?
#
loop_
_entity_poly.entity_id
_entity_poly.type
_entity_poly.pdbx_seq_one_letter_code
_entity_poly.pdbx_strand_id
1 'polypeptide(L)'
;MEFKHKCVPEQLGFIPDIYKAAEKYNITDYIVNFANTGSFPSKKLWSIIVNQNINASEETWWSYRISCDNDFYMFRHIHPAIKPHKAWTIAKQFPELRVSAKYVIDLCSIVRYEDEHLLCDKCGKFFLNIVEHLLVSCDFIQDKRDDLWQDIININPIQFSVFMDSLSAHEFTTTILSCNTSYELENDELTFFSKTCVRHVEKICRDFYNR
;
A
#
# COMPACT_ATOMS: atom_id res chain seq x y z
N MET A 1 43.27 -18.41 -21.77
CA MET A 1 43.38 -17.76 -20.45
C MET A 1 42.34 -18.43 -19.55
N GLU A 2 42.74 -19.52 -18.89
CA GLU A 2 41.86 -20.33 -18.05
C GLU A 2 41.71 -19.66 -16.69
N PHE A 3 40.48 -19.30 -16.32
CA PHE A 3 40.17 -18.90 -14.95
C PHE A 3 40.22 -20.15 -14.06
N LYS A 4 41.39 -20.44 -13.51
CA LYS A 4 41.55 -21.38 -12.40
C LYS A 4 40.90 -20.77 -11.17
N HIS A 5 39.67 -21.19 -10.87
CA HIS A 5 39.15 -21.09 -9.52
C HIS A 5 40.14 -21.83 -8.60
N LYS A 6 40.88 -21.07 -7.78
CA LYS A 6 41.57 -21.65 -6.63
C LYS A 6 40.46 -22.25 -5.75
N CYS A 7 40.42 -23.58 -5.65
CA CYS A 7 39.68 -24.27 -4.60
C CYS A 7 40.20 -23.77 -3.25
N VAL A 8 39.47 -22.83 -2.66
CA VAL A 8 39.46 -22.62 -1.21
C VAL A 8 38.96 -23.94 -0.62
N PRO A 9 39.51 -24.45 0.50
CA PRO A 9 39.00 -25.67 1.13
C PRO A 9 37.48 -25.56 1.25
N GLU A 10 36.76 -26.53 0.68
CA GLU A 10 35.30 -26.58 0.73
C GLU A 10 34.91 -26.44 2.21
N GLN A 11 34.23 -25.34 2.56
CA GLN A 11 33.64 -25.17 3.88
C GLN A 11 32.53 -26.22 4.01
N LEU A 12 32.90 -27.44 4.38
CA LEU A 12 32.03 -28.54 4.78
C LEU A 12 31.60 -28.36 6.24
N GLY A 13 31.27 -27.12 6.62
CA GLY A 13 30.94 -26.72 7.97
C GLY A 13 29.55 -26.12 8.05
N PHE A 14 28.92 -26.25 9.22
CA PHE A 14 27.70 -25.52 9.55
C PHE A 14 27.93 -24.02 9.34
N ILE A 15 27.02 -23.36 8.62
CA ILE A 15 27.02 -21.91 8.42
C ILE A 15 25.88 -21.34 9.27
N PRO A 16 26.17 -20.78 10.47
CA PRO A 16 25.15 -20.32 11.40
C PRO A 16 24.18 -19.31 10.79
N ASP A 17 24.65 -18.45 9.89
CA ASP A 17 23.82 -17.41 9.27
C ASP A 17 22.78 -17.98 8.31
N ILE A 18 23.10 -19.06 7.59
CA ILE A 18 22.13 -19.77 6.74
C ILE A 18 21.07 -20.42 7.62
N TYR A 19 21.48 -21.03 8.73
CA TYR A 19 20.54 -21.66 9.66
C TYR A 19 19.62 -20.62 10.34
N LYS A 20 20.16 -19.48 10.78
CA LYS A 20 19.36 -18.37 11.32
C LYS A 20 18.37 -17.82 10.30
N ALA A 21 18.78 -17.65 9.04
CA ALA A 21 17.88 -17.23 7.97
C ALA A 21 16.79 -18.28 7.72
N ALA A 22 17.15 -19.57 7.77
CA ALA A 22 16.20 -20.66 7.62
C ALA A 22 15.19 -20.72 8.76
N GLU A 23 15.65 -20.49 9.99
CA GLU A 23 14.80 -20.39 11.18
C GLU A 23 13.85 -19.21 11.08
N LYS A 24 14.35 -18.02 10.71
CA LYS A 24 13.54 -16.81 10.52
C LYS A 24 12.36 -17.04 9.56
N TYR A 25 12.58 -17.82 8.50
CA TYR A 25 11.60 -18.08 7.46
C TYR A 25 10.97 -19.48 7.56
N ASN A 26 11.11 -20.18 8.69
CA ASN A 26 10.52 -21.50 8.93
C ASN A 26 10.81 -22.56 7.85
N ILE A 27 12.04 -22.56 7.32
CA ILE A 27 12.53 -23.53 6.31
C ILE A 27 13.64 -24.45 6.86
N THR A 28 13.85 -24.44 8.17
CA THR A 28 14.88 -25.23 8.87
C THR A 28 14.71 -26.73 8.64
N ASP A 29 13.47 -27.21 8.55
CA ASP A 29 13.16 -28.63 8.33
C ASP A 29 13.77 -29.18 7.03
N TYR A 30 13.89 -28.36 5.99
CA TYR A 30 14.54 -28.78 4.74
C TYR A 30 16.05 -28.97 4.90
N ILE A 31 16.69 -28.16 5.75
CA ILE A 31 18.12 -28.29 6.07
C ILE A 31 18.35 -29.54 6.92
N VAL A 32 17.51 -29.75 7.93
CA VAL A 32 17.58 -30.93 8.81
C VAL A 32 17.32 -32.22 8.01
N ASN A 33 16.31 -32.22 7.14
CA ASN A 33 16.00 -33.36 6.30
C ASN A 33 17.16 -33.70 5.34
N PHE A 34 17.84 -32.70 4.77
CA PHE A 34 19.04 -32.91 3.96
C PHE A 34 20.18 -33.51 4.77
N ALA A 35 20.45 -32.99 5.97
CA ALA A 35 21.50 -33.52 6.83
C ALA A 35 21.24 -34.98 7.22
N ASN A 36 19.98 -35.37 7.39
CA ASN A 36 19.59 -36.72 7.80
C ASN A 36 19.50 -37.72 6.63
N THR A 37 19.05 -37.29 5.46
CA THR A 37 18.71 -38.20 4.34
C THR A 37 19.57 -38.01 3.09
N GLY A 38 20.34 -36.93 3.00
CA GLY A 38 21.02 -36.50 1.79
C GLY A 38 20.09 -36.00 0.68
N SER A 39 18.77 -36.00 0.92
CA SER A 39 17.75 -35.58 -0.05
C SER A 39 17.45 -34.09 0.09
N PHE A 40 17.48 -33.37 -1.03
CA PHE A 40 17.14 -31.95 -1.08
C PHE A 40 16.16 -31.67 -2.22
N PRO A 41 15.26 -30.67 -2.09
CA PRO A 41 14.43 -30.24 -3.21
C PRO A 41 15.28 -29.85 -4.43
N SER A 42 14.74 -30.10 -5.62
CA SER A 42 15.36 -29.58 -6.85
C SER A 42 15.49 -28.06 -6.78
N LYS A 43 16.48 -27.48 -7.47
CA LYS A 43 16.71 -26.02 -7.48
C LYS A 43 15.43 -25.21 -7.75
N LYS A 44 14.60 -25.67 -8.70
CA LYS A 44 13.33 -25.00 -9.04
C LYS A 44 12.33 -25.07 -7.88
N LEU A 45 12.16 -26.25 -7.30
CA LEU A 45 11.24 -26.44 -6.18
C LEU A 45 11.71 -25.68 -4.92
N TRP A 46 13.01 -25.71 -4.63
CA TRP A 46 13.61 -24.95 -3.53
C TRP A 46 13.33 -23.45 -3.66
N SER A 47 13.52 -22.87 -4.84
CA SER A 47 13.20 -21.46 -5.10
C SER A 47 11.73 -21.12 -4.80
N ILE A 48 10.80 -22.00 -5.18
CA ILE A 48 9.37 -21.81 -4.90
C ILE A 48 9.11 -21.84 -3.38
N ILE A 49 9.62 -22.87 -2.70
CA ILE A 49 9.47 -23.03 -1.24
C ILE A 49 10.01 -21.81 -0.49
N VAL A 50 11.24 -21.39 -0.82
CA VAL A 50 11.89 -20.24 -0.18
C VAL A 50 11.06 -18.97 -0.38
N ASN A 51 10.66 -18.66 -1.62
CA ASN A 51 9.89 -17.45 -1.89
C ASN A 51 8.52 -17.46 -1.19
N GLN A 52 7.82 -18.60 -1.17
CA GLN A 52 6.53 -18.72 -0.49
C GLN A 52 6.66 -18.49 1.02
N ASN A 53 7.65 -19.11 1.66
CA ASN A 53 7.84 -18.97 3.10
C ASN A 53 8.32 -17.57 3.49
N ILE A 54 9.21 -16.96 2.69
CA ILE A 54 9.63 -15.56 2.88
C ILE A 54 8.41 -14.65 2.77
N ASN A 55 7.63 -14.75 1.68
CA ASN A 55 6.47 -13.88 1.48
C ASN A 55 5.44 -14.04 2.62
N ALA A 56 5.09 -15.27 2.98
CA ALA A 56 4.13 -15.52 4.07
C ALA A 56 4.63 -14.99 5.42
N SER A 57 5.93 -15.16 5.71
CA SER A 57 6.53 -14.62 6.94
C SER A 57 6.50 -13.10 6.93
N GLU A 58 6.98 -12.46 5.86
CA GLU A 58 7.03 -11.00 5.76
C GLU A 58 5.61 -10.39 5.80
N GLU A 59 4.63 -10.98 5.13
CA GLU A 59 3.20 -10.60 5.22
C GLU A 59 2.70 -10.66 6.66
N THR A 60 2.97 -11.76 7.37
CA THR A 60 2.59 -11.92 8.78
C THR A 60 3.23 -10.84 9.66
N TRP A 61 4.54 -10.62 9.51
CA TRP A 61 5.28 -9.61 10.27
C TRP A 61 4.82 -8.18 9.95
N TRP A 62 4.46 -7.91 8.70
CA TRP A 62 3.90 -6.63 8.29
C TRP A 62 2.54 -6.39 8.91
N SER A 63 1.60 -7.32 8.72
CA SER A 63 0.25 -7.24 9.30
C SER A 63 0.29 -7.10 10.82
N TYR A 64 1.20 -7.82 11.50
CA TYR A 64 1.43 -7.65 12.93
C TYR A 64 1.89 -6.23 13.27
N ARG A 65 2.95 -5.72 12.62
CA ARG A 65 3.50 -4.38 12.90
C ARG A 65 2.45 -3.27 12.73
N ILE A 66 1.70 -3.28 11.63
CA ILE A 66 0.70 -2.24 11.34
C ILE A 66 -0.60 -2.38 12.14
N SER A 67 -0.82 -3.51 12.81
CA SER A 67 -2.00 -3.73 13.67
C SER A 67 -1.75 -3.39 15.13
N CYS A 68 -0.50 -3.52 15.60
CA CYS A 68 -0.12 -3.23 16.98
C CYS A 68 0.09 -1.74 17.28
N ASP A 69 0.24 -0.91 16.26
CA ASP A 69 0.54 0.52 16.41
C ASP A 69 -0.57 1.37 15.78
N ASN A 70 -1.17 2.23 16.60
CA ASN A 70 -2.30 3.07 16.23
C ASN A 70 -1.91 4.14 15.20
N ASP A 71 -0.64 4.52 15.11
CA ASP A 71 -0.16 5.46 14.10
C ASP A 71 -0.37 4.90 12.68
N PHE A 72 -0.43 3.57 12.54
CA PHE A 72 -0.73 2.90 11.27
C PHE A 72 -2.23 2.63 11.04
N TYR A 73 -3.13 3.15 11.90
CA TYR A 73 -4.57 2.91 11.76
C TYR A 73 -5.09 3.30 10.37
N MET A 74 -4.76 4.48 9.86
CA MET A 74 -5.20 4.85 8.51
C MET A 74 -4.44 4.06 7.45
N PHE A 75 -3.13 3.93 7.62
CA PHE A 75 -2.27 3.26 6.66
C PHE A 75 -2.67 1.81 6.40
N ARG A 76 -3.08 1.04 7.41
CA ARG A 76 -3.52 -0.36 7.23
C ARG A 76 -4.82 -0.49 6.43
N HIS A 77 -5.70 0.50 6.46
CA HIS A 77 -6.94 0.49 5.67
C HIS A 77 -6.68 0.96 4.22
N ILE A 78 -5.76 1.91 4.05
CA ILE A 78 -5.34 2.39 2.73
C ILE A 78 -4.48 1.32 2.01
N HIS A 79 -3.63 0.62 2.76
CA HIS A 79 -2.61 -0.28 2.24
C HIS A 79 -2.51 -1.60 3.02
N PRO A 80 -3.51 -2.49 2.89
CA PRO A 80 -3.63 -3.67 3.74
C PRO A 80 -2.67 -4.82 3.42
N ALA A 81 -1.87 -4.73 2.35
CA ALA A 81 -1.02 -5.83 1.88
C ALA A 81 0.34 -5.32 1.40
N ILE A 82 1.39 -6.15 1.54
CA ILE A 82 2.73 -5.84 1.03
C ILE A 82 2.74 -5.95 -0.50
N LYS A 83 2.34 -4.87 -1.17
CA LYS A 83 2.40 -4.75 -2.62
C LYS A 83 2.64 -3.30 -3.01
N PRO A 84 3.02 -2.98 -4.24
CA PRO A 84 3.09 -1.59 -4.66
C PRO A 84 1.73 -0.89 -4.51
N HIS A 85 1.73 0.33 -3.94
CA HIS A 85 0.53 1.16 -3.85
C HIS A 85 -0.05 1.43 -5.25
N LYS A 86 -1.39 1.47 -5.39
CA LYS A 86 -2.04 1.61 -6.71
C LYS A 86 -1.66 2.91 -7.41
N ALA A 87 -1.53 4.02 -6.68
CA ALA A 87 -1.00 5.28 -7.20
C ALA A 87 0.36 5.14 -7.90
N TRP A 88 1.26 4.30 -7.36
CA TRP A 88 2.56 4.03 -7.97
C TRP A 88 2.42 3.25 -9.29
N THR A 89 1.52 2.27 -9.32
CA THR A 89 1.21 1.51 -10.54
C THR A 89 0.65 2.42 -11.63
N ILE A 90 -0.23 3.36 -11.27
CA ILE A 90 -0.74 4.38 -12.19
C ILE A 90 0.39 5.28 -12.70
N ALA A 91 1.27 5.76 -11.85
CA ALA A 91 2.40 6.61 -12.26
C ALA A 91 3.42 5.92 -13.19
N LYS A 92 3.49 4.58 -13.16
CA LYS A 92 4.26 3.81 -14.13
C LYS A 92 3.61 3.81 -15.52
N GLN A 93 2.29 3.71 -15.58
CA GLN A 93 1.52 3.70 -16.83
C GLN A 93 1.31 5.11 -17.40
N PHE A 94 1.18 6.12 -16.53
CA PHE A 94 0.87 7.50 -16.84
C PHE A 94 1.93 8.42 -16.19
N PRO A 95 3.10 8.59 -16.85
CA PRO A 95 4.23 9.33 -16.27
C PRO A 95 3.91 10.77 -15.89
N GLU A 96 2.92 11.40 -16.51
CA GLU A 96 2.45 12.74 -16.19
C GLU A 96 1.87 12.85 -14.77
N LEU A 97 1.44 11.73 -14.18
CA LEU A 97 0.86 11.67 -12.83
C LEU A 97 1.90 11.35 -11.75
N ARG A 98 3.20 11.28 -12.06
CA ARG A 98 4.23 10.89 -11.09
C ARG A 98 4.30 11.82 -9.87
N VAL A 99 4.19 13.12 -10.08
CA VAL A 99 4.23 14.11 -8.99
C VAL A 99 3.01 13.93 -8.08
N SER A 100 1.82 13.86 -8.68
CA SER A 100 0.55 13.61 -8.00
C SER A 100 0.58 12.29 -7.21
N ALA A 101 1.03 11.20 -7.84
CA ALA A 101 1.10 9.89 -7.20
C ALA A 101 2.08 9.86 -6.04
N LYS A 102 3.24 10.51 -6.18
CA LYS A 102 4.18 10.67 -5.06
C LYS A 102 3.52 11.41 -3.90
N TYR A 103 2.81 12.49 -4.19
CA TYR A 103 2.09 13.25 -3.16
C TYR A 103 1.06 12.38 -2.43
N VAL A 104 0.27 11.59 -3.16
CA VAL A 104 -0.70 10.66 -2.55
C VAL A 104 0.02 9.65 -1.65
N ILE A 105 1.12 9.05 -2.10
CA ILE A 105 1.88 8.06 -1.31
C ILE A 105 2.46 8.69 -0.04
N ASP A 106 3.02 9.90 -0.16
CA ASP A 106 3.56 10.65 0.98
C ASP A 106 2.41 10.98 1.96
N LEU A 107 1.23 11.38 1.45
CA LEU A 107 0.03 11.66 2.25
C LEU A 107 -0.46 10.42 3.01
N CYS A 108 -0.48 9.25 2.35
CA CYS A 108 -0.85 7.98 2.98
C CYS A 108 0.07 7.61 4.15
N SER A 109 1.29 8.12 4.17
CA SER A 109 2.28 7.84 5.22
C SER A 109 2.18 8.79 6.43
N ILE A 110 1.44 9.89 6.31
CA ILE A 110 1.30 10.90 7.37
C ILE A 110 -0.14 11.08 7.88
N VAL A 111 -1.13 10.57 7.13
CA VAL A 111 -2.53 10.67 7.50
C VAL A 111 -2.81 9.86 8.77
N ARG A 112 -3.41 10.52 9.76
CA ARG A 112 -3.76 9.94 11.06
C ARG A 112 -4.98 10.65 11.65
N TYR A 113 -5.57 10.03 12.66
CA TYR A 113 -6.52 10.71 13.54
C TYR A 113 -5.74 11.38 14.67
N GLU A 114 -6.10 12.61 14.97
CA GLU A 114 -5.59 13.33 16.12
C GLU A 114 -6.42 12.94 17.36
N ASP A 115 -5.80 12.96 18.54
CA ASP A 115 -6.48 12.62 19.80
C ASP A 115 -7.55 13.64 20.18
N GLU A 116 -7.39 14.88 19.70
CA GLU A 116 -8.29 16.00 19.97
C GLU A 116 -8.81 16.62 18.67
N HIS A 117 -9.98 17.22 18.75
CA HIS A 117 -10.56 17.93 17.62
C HIS A 117 -9.75 19.19 17.31
N LEU A 118 -9.25 19.28 16.09
CA LEU A 118 -8.56 20.46 15.56
C LEU A 118 -9.54 21.39 14.85
N LEU A 119 -9.29 22.69 14.91
CA LEU A 119 -10.07 23.70 14.20
C LEU A 119 -9.50 23.91 12.79
N CYS A 120 -10.35 23.85 11.77
CA CYS A 120 -9.95 24.20 10.41
C CYS A 120 -9.89 25.73 10.23
N ASP A 121 -8.70 26.28 10.01
CA ASP A 121 -8.49 27.71 9.73
C ASP A 121 -9.24 28.25 8.50
N LYS A 122 -9.76 27.36 7.66
CA LYS A 122 -10.39 27.72 6.38
C LYS A 122 -11.91 27.77 6.48
N CYS A 123 -12.53 26.75 7.06
CA CYS A 123 -13.99 26.66 7.16
C CYS A 123 -14.52 26.85 8.58
N GLY A 124 -13.65 26.90 9.60
CA GLY A 124 -14.03 27.07 11.00
C GLY A 124 -14.69 25.84 11.65
N LYS A 125 -14.68 24.67 10.99
CA LYS A 125 -15.23 23.43 11.55
C LYS A 125 -14.16 22.62 12.28
N PHE A 126 -14.59 21.87 13.29
CA PHE A 126 -13.74 20.93 14.01
C PHE A 126 -13.61 19.61 13.25
N PHE A 127 -12.43 18.98 13.32
CA PHE A 127 -12.16 17.68 12.71
C PHE A 127 -11.14 16.88 13.51
N LEU A 128 -11.12 15.56 13.33
CA LEU A 128 -10.10 14.66 13.89
C LEU A 128 -9.09 14.18 12.85
N ASN A 129 -9.46 14.19 11.57
CA ASN A 129 -8.59 13.83 10.46
C ASN A 129 -8.72 14.89 9.38
N ILE A 130 -7.60 15.58 9.09
CA ILE A 130 -7.61 16.68 8.13
C ILE A 130 -7.90 16.20 6.71
N VAL A 131 -7.40 15.03 6.31
CA VAL A 131 -7.59 14.51 4.95
C VAL A 131 -9.04 14.13 4.72
N GLU A 132 -9.65 13.44 5.68
CA GLU A 132 -11.09 13.13 5.67
C GLU A 132 -11.93 14.41 5.65
N HIS A 133 -11.59 15.40 6.48
CA HIS A 133 -12.25 16.69 6.48
C HIS A 133 -12.20 17.36 5.10
N LEU A 134 -11.03 17.42 4.47
CA LEU A 134 -10.85 18.04 3.15
C LEU A 134 -11.62 17.29 2.06
N LEU A 135 -11.59 15.95 2.08
CA LEU A 135 -12.21 15.09 1.09
C LEU A 135 -13.72 14.94 1.25
N VAL A 136 -14.29 15.21 2.42
CA VAL A 136 -15.72 14.94 2.69
C VAL A 136 -16.51 16.18 3.09
N SER A 137 -15.97 17.09 3.91
CA SER A 137 -16.80 18.07 4.65
C SER A 137 -16.30 19.52 4.72
N CYS A 138 -15.11 19.82 4.20
CA CYS A 138 -14.53 21.16 4.26
C CYS A 138 -15.20 22.14 3.28
N ASP A 139 -16.01 23.08 3.76
CA ASP A 139 -16.73 24.02 2.89
C ASP A 139 -15.80 24.84 1.98
N PHE A 140 -14.59 25.15 2.44
CA PHE A 140 -13.59 25.91 1.67
C PHE A 140 -13.08 25.18 0.42
N ILE A 141 -13.14 23.84 0.40
CA ILE A 141 -12.66 23.00 -0.71
C ILE A 141 -13.83 22.36 -1.47
N GLN A 142 -15.06 22.85 -1.27
CA GLN A 142 -16.26 22.28 -1.89
C GLN A 142 -16.15 22.19 -3.41
N ASP A 143 -15.77 23.28 -4.09
CA ASP A 143 -15.66 23.31 -5.56
C ASP A 143 -14.73 22.19 -6.10
N LYS A 144 -13.61 21.92 -5.41
CA LYS A 144 -12.68 20.85 -5.83
C LYS A 144 -13.22 19.45 -5.55
N ARG A 145 -14.04 19.29 -4.50
CA ARG A 145 -14.74 18.02 -4.26
C ARG A 145 -15.83 17.80 -5.30
N ASP A 146 -16.52 18.86 -5.69
CA ASP A 146 -17.53 18.78 -6.74
C ASP A 146 -16.88 18.37 -8.07
N ASP A 147 -15.71 18.92 -8.42
CA ASP A 147 -14.92 18.47 -9.57
C ASP A 147 -14.55 16.96 -9.48
N LEU A 148 -14.11 16.49 -8.31
CA LEU A 148 -13.83 15.06 -8.08
C LEU A 148 -15.08 14.21 -8.33
N TRP A 149 -16.23 14.62 -7.77
CA TRP A 149 -17.49 13.90 -7.92
C TRP A 149 -18.00 13.90 -9.35
N GLN A 150 -17.89 15.03 -10.05
CA GLN A 150 -18.21 15.10 -11.47
C GLN A 150 -17.38 14.11 -12.28
N ASP A 151 -16.07 14.03 -12.05
CA ASP A 151 -15.22 13.06 -12.75
C ASP A 151 -15.56 11.60 -12.37
N ILE A 152 -15.90 11.33 -11.11
CA ILE A 152 -16.34 9.98 -10.69
C ILE A 152 -17.63 9.59 -11.42
N ILE A 153 -18.63 10.47 -11.45
CA ILE A 153 -19.94 10.21 -12.05
C ILE A 153 -19.86 10.10 -13.57
N ASN A 154 -19.05 10.94 -14.22
CA ASN A 154 -18.99 10.98 -15.68
C ASN A 154 -18.23 9.80 -16.29
N ILE A 155 -17.35 9.15 -15.53
CA ILE A 155 -16.45 8.11 -16.05
C ILE A 155 -16.89 6.71 -15.62
N ASN A 156 -17.55 6.56 -14.47
CA ASN A 156 -17.89 5.25 -13.92
C ASN A 156 -19.40 4.97 -14.03
N PRO A 157 -19.81 3.70 -13.94
CA PRO A 157 -21.22 3.33 -13.91
C PRO A 157 -21.98 4.04 -12.77
N ILE A 158 -23.25 4.36 -13.00
CA ILE A 158 -24.11 5.01 -11.99
C ILE A 158 -24.13 4.21 -10.67
N GLN A 159 -24.11 2.88 -10.75
CA GLN A 159 -24.06 1.99 -9.60
C GLN A 159 -22.79 2.20 -8.76
N PHE A 160 -21.66 2.53 -9.38
CA PHE A 160 -20.43 2.85 -8.66
C PHE A 160 -20.56 4.17 -7.91
N SER A 161 -21.18 5.19 -8.51
CA SER A 161 -21.43 6.46 -7.82
C SER A 161 -22.37 6.28 -6.62
N VAL A 162 -23.43 5.49 -6.77
CA VAL A 162 -24.34 5.13 -5.66
C VAL A 162 -23.60 4.37 -4.56
N PHE A 163 -22.69 3.45 -4.92
CA PHE A 163 -21.82 2.78 -3.97
C PHE A 163 -20.93 3.78 -3.22
N MET A 164 -20.27 4.70 -3.93
CA MET A 164 -19.39 5.71 -3.34
C MET A 164 -20.16 6.64 -2.38
N ASP A 165 -21.38 7.05 -2.73
CA ASP A 165 -22.25 7.85 -1.87
C ASP A 165 -22.71 7.11 -0.61
N SER A 166 -22.73 5.77 -0.64
CA SER A 166 -23.12 4.95 0.51
C SER A 166 -22.01 4.73 1.53
N LEU A 167 -20.76 5.08 1.18
CA LEU A 167 -19.61 4.91 2.05
C LEU A 167 -19.65 5.91 3.22
N SER A 168 -19.21 5.48 4.39
CA SER A 168 -18.88 6.41 5.47
C SER A 168 -17.72 7.34 5.06
N ALA A 169 -17.56 8.46 5.77
CA ALA A 169 -16.46 9.40 5.52
C ALA A 169 -15.08 8.71 5.54
N HIS A 170 -14.90 7.76 6.47
CA HIS A 170 -13.70 6.96 6.60
C HIS A 170 -13.48 6.01 5.41
N GLU A 171 -14.52 5.27 5.01
CA GLU A 171 -14.44 4.34 3.87
C GLU A 171 -14.22 5.08 2.55
N PHE A 172 -14.90 6.22 2.35
CA PHE A 172 -14.68 7.08 1.19
C PHE A 172 -13.23 7.57 1.15
N THR A 173 -12.72 8.10 2.27
CA THR A 173 -11.34 8.61 2.37
C THR A 173 -10.31 7.52 2.08
N THR A 174 -10.47 6.33 2.66
CA THR A 174 -9.55 5.21 2.44
C THR A 174 -9.64 4.64 1.01
N THR A 175 -10.84 4.61 0.42
CA THR A 175 -11.07 4.25 -0.99
C THR A 175 -10.36 5.22 -1.95
N ILE A 176 -10.52 6.52 -1.73
CA ILE A 176 -9.86 7.56 -2.54
C ILE A 176 -8.33 7.52 -2.38
N LEU A 177 -7.82 7.45 -1.14
CA LEU A 177 -6.38 7.43 -0.87
C LEU A 177 -5.70 6.15 -1.36
N SER A 178 -6.34 4.99 -1.21
CA SER A 178 -5.81 3.72 -1.75
C SER A 178 -5.83 3.70 -3.28
N CYS A 179 -6.59 4.61 -3.90
CA CYS A 179 -6.92 4.62 -5.33
C CYS A 179 -7.53 3.29 -5.77
N ASN A 180 -8.24 2.61 -4.88
CA ASN A 180 -8.79 1.28 -5.09
C ASN A 180 -10.15 1.16 -4.40
N THR A 181 -10.97 0.22 -4.84
CA THR A 181 -12.33 0.05 -4.32
C THR A 181 -12.64 -1.43 -4.10
N SER A 182 -13.57 -1.71 -3.19
CA SER A 182 -14.17 -3.04 -3.03
C SER A 182 -15.29 -3.30 -4.03
N TYR A 183 -15.78 -2.27 -4.72
CA TYR A 183 -16.74 -2.42 -5.81
C TYR A 183 -16.06 -3.01 -7.04
N GLU A 184 -16.69 -4.01 -7.66
CA GLU A 184 -16.15 -4.65 -8.86
C GLU A 184 -16.29 -3.72 -10.07
N LEU A 185 -15.18 -3.08 -10.43
CA LEU A 185 -15.04 -2.30 -11.66
C LEU A 185 -14.28 -3.12 -12.72
N GLU A 186 -14.58 -2.87 -13.99
CA GLU A 186 -13.74 -3.38 -15.07
C GLU A 186 -12.32 -2.77 -14.99
N ASN A 187 -11.33 -3.44 -15.60
CA ASN A 187 -9.94 -3.01 -15.49
C ASN A 187 -9.71 -1.57 -15.97
N ASP A 188 -10.39 -1.15 -17.03
CA ASP A 188 -10.28 0.20 -17.57
C ASP A 188 -10.96 1.22 -16.66
N GLU A 189 -12.17 0.93 -16.17
CA GLU A 189 -12.90 1.76 -15.19
C GLU A 189 -12.10 1.96 -13.91
N LEU A 190 -11.56 0.87 -13.34
CA LEU A 190 -10.71 0.94 -12.16
C LEU A 190 -9.45 1.79 -12.43
N THR A 191 -8.88 1.68 -13.63
CA THR A 191 -7.71 2.50 -14.02
C THR A 191 -8.09 3.98 -14.11
N PHE A 192 -9.24 4.31 -14.69
CA PHE A 192 -9.75 5.68 -14.72
C PHE A 192 -10.02 6.23 -13.32
N PHE A 193 -10.76 5.48 -12.50
CA PHE A 193 -11.01 5.83 -11.10
C PHE A 193 -9.70 6.10 -10.34
N SER A 194 -8.72 5.21 -10.48
CA SER A 194 -7.40 5.37 -9.83
C SER A 194 -6.69 6.66 -10.29
N LYS A 195 -6.75 7.00 -11.59
CA LYS A 195 -6.18 8.24 -12.13
C LYS A 195 -6.91 9.47 -11.58
N THR A 196 -8.23 9.42 -11.50
CA THR A 196 -9.07 10.49 -10.95
C THR A 196 -8.70 10.75 -9.49
N CYS A 197 -8.58 9.71 -8.67
CA CYS A 197 -8.11 9.82 -7.28
C CYS A 197 -6.75 10.50 -7.19
N VAL A 198 -5.76 10.01 -7.95
CA VAL A 198 -4.39 10.57 -7.93
C VAL A 198 -4.37 12.06 -8.27
N ARG A 199 -5.12 12.48 -9.29
CA ARG A 199 -5.16 13.88 -9.74
C ARG A 199 -5.82 14.81 -8.72
N HIS A 200 -6.93 14.38 -8.15
CA HIS A 200 -7.75 15.26 -7.31
C HIS A 200 -7.27 15.32 -5.86
N VAL A 201 -6.76 14.22 -5.30
CA VAL A 201 -6.23 14.22 -3.93
C VAL A 201 -5.10 15.24 -3.78
N GLU A 202 -4.17 15.29 -4.73
CA GLU A 202 -3.12 16.30 -4.76
C GLU A 202 -3.71 17.72 -4.77
N LYS A 203 -4.67 18.01 -5.65
CA LYS A 203 -5.29 19.34 -5.75
C LYS A 203 -6.06 19.75 -4.50
N ILE A 204 -6.76 18.81 -3.87
CA ILE A 204 -7.57 19.03 -2.67
C ILE A 204 -6.67 19.28 -1.46
N CYS A 205 -5.65 18.44 -1.28
CA CYS A 205 -4.86 18.44 -0.04
C CYS A 205 -3.64 19.38 -0.07
N ARG A 206 -3.08 19.68 -1.26
CA ARG A 206 -1.85 20.48 -1.38
C ARG A 206 -1.94 21.85 -0.73
N ASP A 207 -3.08 22.53 -0.88
CA ASP A 207 -3.26 23.89 -0.37
C ASP A 207 -3.28 23.97 1.16
N PHE A 208 -3.44 22.83 1.83
CA PHE A 208 -3.47 22.74 3.28
C PHE A 208 -2.09 22.41 3.89
N TYR A 209 -1.27 21.62 3.19
CA TYR A 209 0.04 21.15 3.68
C TYR A 209 1.25 22.01 3.23
N ASN A 210 1.06 22.99 2.34
CA ASN A 210 2.13 23.91 1.91
C ASN A 210 2.24 25.18 2.78
N ARG A 211 1.92 25.09 4.07
CA ARG A 211 2.12 26.16 5.07
C ARG A 211 3.19 25.75 6.06
#